data_AF-A0A7V9NBY3-F1
#
_entry.id   AF-A0A7V9NBY3-F1
#
_cell.length_a   1.000
_cell.length_b   1.000
_cell.length_c   1.000
_cell.angle_alpha   90.00
_cell.angle_beta   90.00
_cell.angle_gamma   90.00
#
_symmetry.space_group_name_H-M   'P 1'
#
loop_
_entity.id
_entity.type
_entity.pdbx_description
1 polymer ?
#
loop_
_entity_poly.entity_id
_entity_poly.type
_entity_poly.pdbx_seq_one_letter_code
_entity_poly.pdbx_strand_id
1 'polypeptide(L)'
;MVGQPATTQQAYTAILSHFIEHGRAPHYVELAATLGIGIEEARTLQRDAAASAPAASCWLSHDSDYIEAWGPFSNVPTHVSISVEGEDRWYGL
;
A
#
# COMPACT_ATOMS: atom_id res chain seq x y z
N MET A 1 15.36 -22.35 6.88
CA MET A 1 16.04 -21.05 7.03
C MET A 1 14.98 -20.04 7.37
N VAL A 2 15.06 -19.38 8.52
CA VAL A 2 14.19 -18.24 8.81
C VAL A 2 14.73 -17.08 7.97
N GLY A 3 13.97 -16.62 6.98
CA GLY A 3 14.33 -15.43 6.20
C GLY A 3 14.42 -14.21 7.10
N GLN A 4 15.10 -13.15 6.67
CA GLN A 4 15.08 -11.91 7.43
C GLN A 4 13.65 -11.36 7.51
N PRO A 5 13.25 -10.77 8.65
CA PRO A 5 11.92 -10.21 8.81
C PRO A 5 11.68 -9.08 7.81
N ALA A 6 10.46 -8.99 7.28
CA ALA A 6 10.09 -7.90 6.40
C ALA A 6 10.08 -6.56 7.16
N THR A 7 10.53 -5.50 6.49
CA THR A 7 10.65 -4.15 7.05
C THR A 7 9.49 -3.26 6.61
N THR A 8 9.24 -2.17 7.35
CA THR A 8 8.24 -1.16 6.99
C THR A 8 8.54 -0.53 5.62
N GLN A 9 9.81 -0.33 5.29
CA GLN A 9 10.27 0.09 3.96
C GLN A 9 9.83 -0.90 2.87
N GLN A 10 10.01 -2.20 3.08
CA GLN A 10 9.60 -3.23 2.12
C GLN A 10 8.09 -3.26 1.92
N ALA A 11 7.30 -3.16 3.01
CA ALA A 11 5.85 -3.07 2.91
C ALA A 11 5.41 -1.79 2.15
N TYR A 12 6.02 -0.64 2.46
CA TYR A 12 5.75 0.61 1.78
C TYR A 12 6.01 0.52 0.27
N THR A 13 7.17 -0.01 -0.13
CA THR A 13 7.52 -0.21 -1.54
C THR A 13 6.61 -1.23 -2.22
N ALA A 14 6.25 -2.33 -1.55
CA ALA A 14 5.36 -3.34 -2.11
C ALA A 14 3.95 -2.78 -2.37
N ILE A 15 3.40 -1.98 -1.44
CA ILE A 15 2.11 -1.32 -1.59
C ILE A 15 2.12 -0.35 -2.79
N LEU A 16 3.16 0.49 -2.90
CA LEU A 16 3.32 1.39 -4.05
C LEU A 16 3.44 0.65 -5.38
N SER A 17 4.23 -0.43 -5.41
CA SER A 17 4.40 -1.24 -6.62
C SER A 17 3.08 -1.88 -7.04
N HIS A 18 2.31 -2.38 -6.06
CA HIS A 18 0.99 -2.95 -6.33
C HIS A 18 0.01 -1.92 -6.89
N PHE A 19 0.06 -0.65 -6.47
CA PHE A 19 -0.70 0.42 -7.13
C PHE A 19 -0.33 0.51 -8.62
N ILE A 20 0.96 0.65 -8.93
CA ILE A 20 1.46 0.79 -10.31
C ILE A 20 1.07 -0.42 -11.17
N GLU A 21 1.11 -1.63 -10.62
CA GLU A 21 0.79 -2.85 -11.37
C GLU A 21 -0.72 -3.09 -11.54
N HIS A 22 -1.54 -2.75 -10.54
CA HIS A 22 -2.94 -3.20 -10.46
C HIS A 22 -3.98 -2.07 -10.47
N GLY A 23 -3.58 -0.81 -10.42
CA GLY A 23 -4.52 0.31 -10.33
C GLY A 23 -5.02 0.62 -8.92
N ARG A 24 -4.63 -0.18 -7.90
CA ARG A 24 -5.12 -0.05 -6.51
C ARG A 24 -4.10 -0.54 -5.49
N ALA A 25 -4.27 -0.16 -4.23
CA ALA A 25 -3.55 -0.77 -3.13
C ALA A 25 -3.89 -2.27 -2.96
N PRO A 26 -3.00 -3.08 -2.39
CA PRO A 26 -3.30 -4.46 -1.98
C PRO A 26 -4.13 -4.46 -0.69
N HIS A 27 -4.90 -5.53 -0.47
CA HIS A 27 -5.31 -5.92 0.87
C HIS A 27 -4.13 -6.57 1.61
N TYR A 28 -4.07 -6.54 2.94
CA TYR A 28 -2.93 -7.09 3.71
C TYR A 28 -2.69 -8.60 3.46
N VAL A 29 -3.72 -9.34 3.02
CA VAL A 29 -3.58 -10.75 2.58
C VAL A 29 -2.76 -10.87 1.29
N GLU A 30 -2.98 -9.97 0.33
CA GLU A 30 -2.17 -9.90 -0.91
C GLU A 30 -0.75 -9.45 -0.58
N LEU A 31 -0.60 -8.47 0.33
CA LEU A 31 0.70 -8.03 0.83
C LEU A 31 1.48 -9.17 1.50
N ALA A 32 0.81 -10.01 2.29
CA ALA A 32 1.42 -11.18 2.93
C ALA A 32 1.99 -12.15 1.88
N ALA A 33 1.24 -12.42 0.82
CA ALA A 33 1.69 -13.25 -0.28
C ALA A 33 2.88 -12.63 -1.01
N THR A 34 2.85 -11.33 -1.29
CA THR A 34 3.93 -10.58 -1.93
C THR A 34 5.23 -10.60 -1.12
N LEU A 35 5.13 -10.47 0.21
CA LEU A 35 6.29 -10.42 1.10
C LEU A 35 6.73 -11.81 1.59
N GLY A 36 5.94 -12.87 1.35
CA GLY A 36 6.23 -14.22 1.83
C GLY A 36 6.16 -14.37 3.35
N ILE A 37 5.26 -13.61 4.00
CA ILE A 37 5.10 -13.55 5.46
C ILE A 37 3.68 -13.97 5.90
N GLY A 38 3.46 -14.07 7.21
CA GLY A 38 2.13 -14.37 7.75
C GLY A 38 1.12 -13.24 7.54
N ILE A 39 -0.17 -13.56 7.45
CA ILE A 39 -1.25 -12.58 7.23
C ILE A 39 -1.31 -11.52 8.34
N GLU A 40 -1.27 -11.93 9.61
CA GLU A 40 -1.30 -10.98 10.74
C GLU A 40 0.00 -10.15 10.84
N GLU A 41 1.13 -10.73 10.42
CA GLU A 41 2.41 -10.01 10.32
C GLU A 41 2.32 -8.92 9.25
N ALA A 42 1.79 -9.24 8.06
CA ALA A 42 1.58 -8.26 7.00
C ALA A 42 0.58 -7.16 7.40
N ARG A 43 -0.50 -7.50 8.10
CA ARG A 43 -1.47 -6.53 8.61
C ARG A 43 -0.84 -5.56 9.59
N THR A 44 0.00 -6.06 10.50
CA THR A 44 0.77 -5.22 11.44
C THR A 44 1.75 -4.33 10.70
N LEU A 45 2.51 -4.93 9.77
CA LEU A 45 3.52 -4.22 8.99
C LEU A 45 2.93 -3.12 8.10
N GLN A 46 1.73 -3.33 7.55
CA GLN A 46 0.98 -2.30 6.81
C GLN A 46 0.70 -1.07 7.68
N ARG A 47 0.24 -1.28 8.93
CA ARG A 47 -0.01 -0.17 9.87
C ARG A 47 1.27 0.54 10.28
N ASP A 48 2.30 -0.24 10.57
CA ASP A 48 3.61 0.31 10.95
C ASP A 48 4.21 1.13 9.81
N ALA A 49 4.08 0.67 8.57
CA ALA A 49 4.50 1.41 7.39
C ALA A 49 3.72 2.73 7.22
N ALA A 50 2.39 2.70 7.41
CA ALA A 50 1.55 3.90 7.35
C ALA A 50 1.95 4.92 8.45
N ALA A 51 2.17 4.44 9.67
CA ALA A 51 2.58 5.27 10.81
C ALA A 51 4.01 5.81 10.68
N SER A 52 4.89 5.09 9.98
CA SER A 52 6.29 5.50 9.75
C SER A 52 6.44 6.61 8.72
N ALA A 53 5.40 6.88 7.92
CA ALA A 53 5.43 7.85 6.82
C ALA A 53 4.31 8.92 6.97
N PRO A 54 4.25 9.68 8.07
CA PRO A 54 3.14 10.61 8.34
C PRO A 54 3.06 11.75 7.31
N ALA A 55 4.16 12.12 6.66
CA ALA A 55 4.17 13.12 5.59
C ALA A 55 3.72 12.56 4.22
N ALA A 56 3.63 11.24 4.07
CA ALA A 56 3.30 10.58 2.80
C ALA A 56 1.79 10.35 2.61
N SER A 57 0.95 10.88 3.49
CA SER A 57 -0.52 10.76 3.41
C SER A 57 -0.98 9.31 3.22
N CYS A 58 -0.45 8.41 4.06
CA CYS A 58 -0.85 7.00 4.10
C CYS A 58 -2.07 6.87 5.03
N TRP A 59 -3.23 6.60 4.46
CA TRP A 59 -4.49 6.50 5.21
C TRP A 59 -5.08 5.11 5.08
N LEU A 60 -5.43 4.55 6.24
CA LEU A 60 -6.14 3.28 6.35
C LEU A 60 -7.59 3.57 6.72
N SER A 61 -8.50 2.81 6.10
CA SER A 61 -9.90 2.81 6.46
C SER A 61 -10.07 2.31 7.89
N HIS A 62 -10.90 3.02 8.65
CA HIS A 62 -11.05 2.82 10.09
C HIS A 62 -11.52 1.40 10.47
N ASP A 63 -12.40 0.79 9.66
CA ASP A 63 -13.11 -0.43 10.05
C ASP A 63 -12.76 -1.67 9.20
N SER A 64 -11.98 -1.51 8.14
CA SER A 64 -11.81 -2.54 7.11
C SER A 64 -10.37 -2.93 6.80
N ASP A 65 -9.38 -2.24 7.38
CA ASP A 65 -7.96 -2.36 7.05
C ASP A 65 -7.64 -2.13 5.56
N TYR A 66 -8.60 -1.65 4.77
CA TYR A 66 -8.32 -1.18 3.42
C TYR A 66 -7.42 0.04 3.49
N ILE A 67 -6.52 0.14 2.52
CA ILE A 67 -5.77 1.37 2.27
C ILE A 67 -6.69 2.30 1.49
N GLU A 68 -6.99 3.48 2.02
CA GLU A 68 -7.73 4.52 1.31
C GLU A 68 -6.78 5.34 0.43
N ALA A 69 -5.58 5.61 0.95
CA ALA A 69 -4.57 6.38 0.26
C ALA A 69 -3.17 5.91 0.62
N TRP A 70 -2.28 5.99 -0.37
CA TRP A 70 -0.85 5.78 -0.20
C TRP A 70 -0.13 6.71 -1.17
N GLY A 71 0.31 7.87 -0.66
CA GLY A 71 0.82 8.96 -1.49
C GLY A 71 1.85 8.48 -2.53
N PRO A 72 1.68 8.82 -3.81
CA PRO A 72 0.74 9.83 -4.35
C PRO A 72 -0.68 9.32 -4.68
N PHE A 73 -0.97 8.04 -4.50
CA PHE A 73 -2.17 7.39 -4.99
C PHE A 73 -3.34 7.42 -3.99
N SER A 74 -4.56 7.47 -4.53
CA SER A 74 -5.82 7.28 -3.83
C SER A 74 -6.58 6.08 -4.39
N ASN A 75 -7.10 5.22 -3.52
CA ASN A 75 -8.09 4.21 -3.89
C ASN A 75 -9.51 4.80 -3.98
N VAL A 76 -9.72 6.00 -3.43
CA VAL A 76 -10.97 6.75 -3.52
C VAL A 76 -10.93 7.67 -4.73
N PRO A 77 -11.92 7.67 -5.63
CA PRO A 77 -11.97 8.59 -6.76
C PRO A 77 -11.84 10.05 -6.34
N THR A 78 -10.93 10.77 -7.01
CA THR A 78 -10.74 12.22 -6.84
C THR A 78 -10.81 12.94 -8.18
N HIS A 79 -10.70 14.27 -8.16
CA HIS A 79 -10.62 15.09 -9.37
C HIS A 79 -9.22 15.09 -10.00
N VAL A 80 -8.23 14.49 -9.33
CA VAL A 80 -6.83 14.44 -9.77
C VAL A 80 -6.57 13.07 -10.37
N SER A 81 -6.16 13.02 -11.64
CA SER A 81 -5.70 11.80 -12.27
C SER A 81 -4.17 11.72 -12.24
N ILE A 82 -3.65 10.50 -12.08
CA ILE A 82 -2.23 10.19 -12.16
C ILE A 82 -2.04 9.25 -13.34
N SER A 83 -1.06 9.59 -14.19
CA SER A 83 -0.57 8.70 -15.23
C SER A 83 0.78 8.10 -14.83
N VAL A 84 0.91 6.79 -15.04
CA VAL A 84 2.16 6.04 -14.90
C VAL A 84 2.47 5.41 -16.25
N GLU A 85 3.66 5.70 -16.78
CA GLU A 85 4.13 5.18 -18.09
C GLU A 85 3.16 5.43 -19.27
N GLY A 86 2.38 6.52 -19.21
CA GLY A 86 1.44 6.91 -20.26
C GLY A 86 0.06 6.26 -20.13
N GLU A 87 -0.18 5.43 -19.13
CA GLU A 87 -1.52 4.91 -18.79
C GLU A 87 -2.18 5.85 -17.78
N ASP A 88 -3.46 6.19 -17.95
CA ASP A 88 -4.23 7.03 -17.02
C ASP A 88 -5.29 6.18 -16.32
N ARG A 89 -4.94 5.64 -15.15
CA ARG A 89 -5.76 4.66 -14.41
C ARG A 89 -5.90 4.96 -12.93
N TRP A 90 -5.21 5.97 -12.42
CA TRP A 90 -5.07 6.20 -10.98
C TRP A 90 -5.62 7.55 -10.56
N TYR A 91 -6.10 7.62 -9.32
CA TYR A 91 -6.46 8.86 -8.67
C TYR A 91 -5.32 9.36 -7.78
N GLY A 92 -5.15 10.68 -7.71
CA GLY A 92 -4.21 11.35 -6.82
C GLY A 92 -4.85 11.88 -5.55
N LEU A 93 -4.02 12.11 -4.52
CA LEU A 93 -4.38 12.81 -3.29
C LEU A 93 -4.46 14.34 -3.46
#